data_AF-A0A955DSL7-F1
#
_entry.id   AF-A0A955DSL7-F1
#
_cell.length_a   1.000
_cell.length_b   1.000
_cell.length_c   1.000
_cell.angle_alpha   90.00
_cell.angle_beta   90.00
_cell.angle_gamma   90.00
#
_symmetry.space_group_name_H-M   'P 1'
#
loop_
_entity.id
_entity.type
_entity.pdbx_description
1 polymer ?
#
loop_
_entity_poly.entity_id
_entity_poly.type
_entity_poly.pdbx_seq_one_letter_code
_entity_poly.pdbx_strand_id
1 'polypeptide(L)'
;MVRKTPFADLNERSSAGRFGWILFIASLAVLFISMWIGFAIMRFETASTWPVDLPHVPAALWLSTVVLLVSSGTAQHALKAIRRDKATTAGLALLATFALGLMFLAIQTFCWFWWHAEIASRWDGSTAERFALAAFYILTAMHALHVIGGLGPMVWVMRKLGRGAYTADQHTGVTAITWYWHFLDVVWIVLMLTLWFGV
;
A
#
# COMPACT_ATOMS: atom_id res chain seq x y z
N MET A 1 -2.15 -26.73 -25.41
CA MET A 1 -1.10 -27.37 -24.57
C MET A 1 -1.56 -27.36 -23.12
N VAL A 2 -1.85 -28.52 -22.54
CA VAL A 2 -2.12 -28.64 -21.10
C VAL A 2 -0.78 -28.55 -20.38
N ARG A 3 -0.56 -27.48 -19.61
CA ARG A 3 0.65 -27.30 -18.80
C ARG A 3 0.65 -28.40 -17.73
N LYS A 4 1.55 -29.38 -17.83
CA LYS A 4 1.74 -30.40 -16.79
C LYS A 4 2.29 -29.69 -15.54
N THR A 5 1.43 -29.43 -14.57
CA THR A 5 1.82 -28.90 -13.26
C THR A 5 2.11 -30.07 -12.32
N PRO A 6 3.04 -29.92 -11.36
CA PRO A 6 3.38 -30.98 -10.41
C PRO A 6 2.23 -31.36 -9.46
N PHE A 7 1.19 -30.53 -9.37
CA PHE A 7 0.01 -30.77 -8.55
C PHE A 7 -1.12 -31.38 -9.38
N ALA A 8 -1.60 -32.55 -8.97
CA ALA A 8 -2.69 -33.27 -9.65
C ALA A 8 -4.07 -32.71 -9.26
N ASP A 9 -4.24 -32.27 -8.01
CA ASP A 9 -5.50 -31.78 -7.46
C ASP A 9 -5.63 -30.23 -7.51
N LEU A 10 -6.85 -29.74 -7.74
CA LEU A 10 -7.20 -28.32 -7.69
C LEU A 10 -7.06 -27.76 -6.27
N ASN A 11 -7.36 -28.55 -5.23
CA ASN A 11 -7.20 -28.09 -3.85
C ASN A 11 -5.73 -27.89 -3.49
N GLU A 12 -4.86 -28.84 -3.86
CA GLU A 12 -3.40 -28.71 -3.68
C GLU A 12 -2.84 -27.47 -4.38
N ARG A 13 -3.27 -27.19 -5.62
CA ARG A 13 -2.88 -25.97 -6.35
C ARG A 13 -3.33 -24.71 -5.63
N SER A 14 -4.56 -24.69 -5.12
CA SER A 14 -5.11 -23.54 -4.41
C SER A 14 -4.41 -23.29 -3.07
N SER A 15 -4.06 -24.37 -2.35
CA SER A 15 -3.33 -24.33 -1.09
C SER A 15 -1.89 -23.88 -1.27
N ALA A 16 -1.19 -24.41 -2.28
CA ALA A 16 0.15 -23.99 -2.65
C ALA A 16 0.18 -22.50 -3.06
N GLY A 17 -0.81 -22.05 -3.85
CA GLY A 17 -0.94 -20.65 -4.23
C GLY A 17 -1.20 -19.73 -3.03
N ARG A 18 -2.07 -20.15 -2.10
CA ARG A 18 -2.34 -19.41 -0.87
C ARG A 18 -1.10 -19.32 0.02
N PHE A 19 -0.36 -20.41 0.15
CA PHE A 19 0.88 -20.45 0.92
C PHE A 19 1.94 -19.52 0.34
N GLY A 20 2.17 -19.57 -0.98
CA GLY A 20 3.09 -18.66 -1.66
C GLY A 20 2.69 -17.19 -1.49
N TRP A 21 1.39 -16.90 -1.51
CA TRP A 21 0.88 -15.56 -1.28
C TRP A 21 1.11 -15.06 0.16
N ILE A 22 0.93 -15.92 1.17
CA ILE A 22 1.22 -15.59 2.56
C ILE A 22 2.72 -15.30 2.74
N LEU A 23 3.58 -16.15 2.18
CA LEU A 23 5.04 -15.92 2.24
C LEU A 23 5.45 -14.60 1.58
N PHE A 24 4.81 -14.23 0.47
CA PHE A 24 5.03 -12.96 -0.19
C PHE A 24 4.61 -11.77 0.67
N ILE A 25 3.42 -11.80 1.30
CA ILE A 25 3.02 -10.74 2.24
C ILE A 25 3.96 -10.69 3.46
N ALA A 26 4.36 -11.84 3.99
CA ALA A 26 5.26 -11.91 5.13
C ALA A 26 6.63 -11.30 4.81
N SER A 27 7.19 -11.53 3.62
CA SER A 27 8.46 -10.92 3.23
C SER A 27 8.34 -9.40 3.06
N LEU A 28 7.21 -8.90 2.53
CA LEU A 28 6.93 -7.47 2.49
C LEU A 28 6.77 -6.87 3.89
N ALA A 29 6.13 -7.57 4.81
CA ALA A 29 6.01 -7.13 6.19
C ALA A 29 7.39 -6.98 6.84
N VAL A 30 8.29 -7.95 6.66
CA VAL A 30 9.67 -7.88 7.17
C VAL A 30 10.42 -6.68 6.56
N LEU A 31 10.25 -6.40 5.27
CA LEU A 31 10.86 -5.23 4.61
C LEU A 31 10.41 -3.92 5.29
N PHE A 32 9.10 -3.69 5.45
CA PHE A 32 8.57 -2.47 6.05
C PHE A 32 8.90 -2.35 7.54
N ILE A 33 8.83 -3.45 8.29
CA ILE A 33 9.20 -3.46 9.72
C ILE A 33 10.68 -3.11 9.88
N SER A 34 11.56 -3.67 9.06
CA SER A 34 13.00 -3.39 9.13
C SER A 34 13.32 -1.92 8.84
N MET A 35 12.64 -1.35 7.83
CA MET A 35 12.79 0.06 7.49
C MET A 35 12.25 0.99 8.59
N TRP A 36 11.14 0.61 9.22
CA TRP A 36 10.57 1.33 10.37
C TRP A 36 11.48 1.27 11.60
N ILE A 37 12.05 0.11 11.92
CA ILE A 37 13.04 -0.04 13.00
C ILE A 37 14.28 0.82 12.70
N GLY A 38 14.77 0.83 11.46
CA GLY A 38 15.86 1.70 11.04
C GLY A 38 15.57 3.18 11.31
N PHE A 39 14.38 3.65 10.95
CA PHE A 39 13.94 5.01 11.29
C PHE A 39 13.89 5.24 12.81
N ALA A 40 13.32 4.31 13.57
CA ALA A 40 13.21 4.44 15.02
C ALA A 40 14.59 4.59 15.68
N ILE A 41 15.57 3.76 15.29
CA ILE A 41 16.95 3.87 15.78
C ILE A 41 17.53 5.23 15.46
N MET A 42 17.42 5.70 14.21
CA MET A 42 17.93 7.02 13.82
C MET A 42 17.28 8.16 14.62
N ARG A 43 15.98 8.05 14.91
CA ARG A 43 15.22 9.02 15.69
C ARG A 43 15.65 9.07 17.16
N PHE A 44 16.04 7.93 17.75
CA PHE A 44 16.55 7.87 19.12
C PHE A 44 18.00 8.35 19.23
N GLU A 45 18.87 7.94 18.31
CA GLU A 45 20.29 8.34 18.31
C GLU A 45 20.47 9.84 18.04
N THR A 46 19.60 10.41 17.21
CA THR A 46 19.67 11.83 16.83
C THR A 46 18.71 12.69 17.66
N ALA A 47 18.20 12.19 18.80
CA ALA A 47 17.11 12.84 19.54
C ALA A 47 17.45 14.27 20.04
N SER A 48 18.72 14.53 20.38
CA SER A 48 19.17 15.84 20.87
C SER A 48 19.36 16.89 19.77
N THR A 49 19.54 16.45 18.52
CA THR A 49 19.78 17.30 17.35
C THR A 49 18.68 17.15 16.30
N TRP A 50 17.62 16.40 16.61
CA TRP A 50 16.48 16.21 15.71
C TRP A 50 15.85 17.58 15.44
N PRO A 51 15.64 17.94 14.16
CA PRO A 51 15.12 19.26 13.81
C PRO A 51 13.70 19.42 14.37
N VAL A 52 13.57 20.27 15.40
CA VAL A 52 12.30 20.57 16.08
C VAL A 52 11.40 21.48 15.24
N ASP A 53 11.98 22.17 14.25
CA ASP A 53 11.30 23.15 13.39
C ASP A 53 10.97 22.61 11.99
N LEU A 54 10.93 21.29 11.80
CA LEU A 54 10.38 20.73 10.56
C LEU A 54 8.92 21.20 10.42
N PRO A 55 8.46 21.54 9.19
CA PRO A 55 7.09 21.97 8.98
C PRO A 55 6.11 20.94 9.55
N HIS A 56 4.92 21.33 9.97
CA HIS A 56 3.94 20.32 10.37
C HIS A 56 3.47 19.54 9.15
N VAL A 57 3.30 18.23 9.31
CA VAL A 57 2.83 17.35 8.23
C VAL A 57 1.52 17.92 7.65
N PRO A 58 1.38 18.06 6.32
CA PRO A 58 0.21 18.71 5.73
C PRO A 58 -1.09 18.04 6.15
N ALA A 59 -2.13 18.81 6.47
CA ALA A 59 -3.46 18.26 6.74
C ALA A 59 -4.01 17.42 5.57
N ALA A 60 -3.54 17.69 4.35
CA ALA A 60 -3.82 16.89 3.16
C ALA A 60 -3.38 15.42 3.28
N LEU A 61 -2.41 15.11 4.16
CA LEU A 61 -1.99 13.74 4.42
C LEU A 61 -3.03 12.94 5.22
N TRP A 62 -3.82 13.59 6.08
CA TRP A 62 -4.98 12.95 6.71
C TRP A 62 -6.07 12.63 5.69
N LEU A 63 -6.27 13.50 4.69
CA LEU A 63 -7.17 13.22 3.57
C LEU A 63 -6.71 11.99 2.79
N SER A 64 -5.41 11.84 2.51
CA SER A 64 -4.90 10.64 1.82
C SER A 64 -5.17 9.36 2.61
N THR A 65 -5.06 9.40 3.93
CA THR A 65 -5.41 8.27 4.81
C THR A 65 -6.88 7.91 4.72
N VAL A 66 -7.79 8.89 4.77
CA VAL A 66 -9.23 8.66 4.62
C VAL A 66 -9.55 8.05 3.25
N VAL A 67 -8.97 8.59 2.18
CA VAL A 67 -9.11 8.05 0.83
C VAL A 67 -8.67 6.58 0.76
N LEU A 68 -7.55 6.26 1.39
CA LEU A 68 -7.01 4.91 1.42
C LEU A 68 -7.94 3.95 2.20
N LEU A 69 -8.44 4.35 3.37
CA LEU A 69 -9.41 3.57 4.14
C LEU A 69 -10.73 3.33 3.38
N VAL A 70 -11.21 4.33 2.65
CA VAL A 70 -12.39 4.18 1.78
C VAL A 70 -12.07 3.19 0.65
N SER A 71 -10.87 3.26 0.06
CA SER A 71 -10.39 2.31 -0.96
C SER A 71 -10.36 0.88 -0.44
N SER A 72 -9.91 0.71 0.79
CA SER A 72 -9.94 -0.56 1.53
C SER A 72 -11.36 -1.15 1.60
N GLY A 73 -12.32 -0.30 1.97
CA GLY A 73 -13.73 -0.65 2.02
C GLY A 73 -14.29 -1.06 0.66
N THR A 74 -13.94 -0.35 -0.42
CA THR A 74 -14.36 -0.71 -1.78
C THR A 74 -13.74 -2.02 -2.25
N ALA A 75 -12.47 -2.31 -1.91
CA ALA A 75 -11.83 -3.58 -2.21
C ALA A 75 -12.51 -4.75 -1.50
N GLN A 76 -12.89 -4.56 -0.24
CA GLN A 76 -13.64 -5.54 0.53
C GLN A 76 -15.05 -5.74 -0.03
N HIS A 77 -15.70 -4.66 -0.49
CA HIS A 77 -16.99 -4.74 -1.14
C HIS A 77 -16.92 -5.57 -2.43
N ALA A 78 -15.85 -5.41 -3.23
CA ALA A 78 -15.63 -6.20 -4.43
C ALA A 78 -15.55 -7.70 -4.13
N LEU A 79 -14.79 -8.08 -3.09
CA LEU A 79 -14.66 -9.46 -2.65
C LEU A 79 -16.01 -10.04 -2.16
N LYS A 80 -16.81 -9.25 -1.43
CA LYS A 80 -18.14 -9.66 -0.98
C LYS A 80 -19.11 -9.82 -2.17
N ALA A 81 -19.00 -8.96 -3.18
CA ALA A 81 -19.84 -9.01 -4.37
C ALA A 81 -19.54 -10.24 -5.24
N ILE A 82 -18.26 -10.57 -5.48
CA ILE A 82 -17.91 -11.74 -6.30
C ILE A 82 -18.31 -13.07 -5.63
N ARG A 83 -18.25 -13.15 -4.30
CA ARG A 83 -18.74 -14.31 -3.52
C ARG A 83 -20.26 -14.51 -3.60
N ARG A 84 -20.99 -13.53 -4.12
CA ARG A 84 -22.44 -13.59 -4.37
C ARG A 84 -22.75 -13.67 -5.88
N ASP A 85 -21.75 -14.02 -6.70
CA ASP A 85 -21.79 -14.02 -8.16
C ASP A 85 -22.21 -12.68 -8.80
N LYS A 86 -22.02 -11.57 -8.09
CA LYS A 86 -22.30 -10.22 -8.61
C LYS A 86 -21.05 -9.65 -9.29
N ALA A 87 -20.65 -10.24 -10.42
CA ALA A 87 -19.42 -9.87 -11.13
C ALA A 87 -19.37 -8.40 -11.55
N THR A 88 -20.47 -7.83 -12.03
CA THR A 88 -20.55 -6.40 -12.41
C THR A 88 -20.30 -5.48 -11.21
N THR A 89 -20.94 -5.76 -10.07
CA THR A 89 -20.74 -5.00 -8.83
C THR A 89 -19.30 -5.14 -8.32
N ALA A 90 -18.73 -6.35 -8.40
CA ALA A 90 -17.34 -6.56 -8.03
C ALA A 90 -16.38 -5.76 -8.92
N GLY A 91 -16.64 -5.70 -10.24
CA GLY A 91 -15.85 -4.92 -11.19
C GLY A 91 -15.90 -3.42 -10.92
N LEU A 92 -17.09 -2.88 -10.67
CA LEU A 92 -17.26 -1.46 -10.31
C LEU A 92 -16.55 -1.11 -9.00
N ALA A 93 -16.63 -1.99 -7.99
CA ALA A 93 -15.96 -1.77 -6.72
C ALA A 93 -14.43 -1.85 -6.82
N LEU A 94 -13.89 -2.75 -7.67
CA LEU A 94 -12.45 -2.75 -7.98
C LEU A 94 -12.03 -1.50 -8.75
N LEU A 95 -12.85 -1.02 -9.70
CA LEU A 95 -12.58 0.23 -10.41
C LEU A 95 -12.56 1.44 -9.45
N ALA A 96 -13.50 1.49 -8.50
CA ALA A 96 -13.51 2.50 -7.46
C ALA A 96 -12.23 2.44 -6.61
N THR A 97 -11.82 1.24 -6.19
CA THR A 97 -10.57 1.01 -5.46
C THR A 97 -9.35 1.51 -6.25
N PHE A 98 -9.29 1.19 -7.54
CA PHE A 98 -8.23 1.64 -8.43
C PHE A 98 -8.18 3.17 -8.54
N ALA A 99 -9.33 3.82 -8.74
CA ALA A 99 -9.42 5.27 -8.81
C ALA A 99 -9.03 5.96 -7.50
N LEU A 100 -9.45 5.40 -6.35
CA LEU A 100 -9.06 5.89 -5.04
C LEU A 100 -7.56 5.71 -4.78
N GLY A 101 -6.96 4.61 -5.22
CA GLY A 101 -5.51 4.40 -5.19
C GLY A 101 -4.73 5.42 -6.02
N LEU A 102 -5.23 5.79 -7.22
CA LEU A 102 -4.64 6.87 -8.01
C LEU A 102 -4.80 8.23 -7.33
N MET A 103 -5.95 8.50 -6.74
CA MET A 103 -6.18 9.73 -5.97
C MET A 103 -5.23 9.81 -4.76
N PHE A 104 -5.01 8.70 -4.06
CA PHE A 104 -4.02 8.62 -2.99
C PHE A 104 -2.62 9.00 -3.48
N LEU A 105 -2.17 8.43 -4.61
CA LEU A 105 -0.87 8.77 -5.20
C LEU A 105 -0.78 10.25 -5.58
N ALA A 106 -1.84 10.83 -6.16
CA ALA A 106 -1.86 12.24 -6.52
C ALA A 106 -1.75 13.17 -5.29
N ILE A 107 -2.51 12.87 -4.22
CA ILE A 107 -2.42 13.62 -2.96
C ILE A 107 -1.02 13.47 -2.36
N GLN A 108 -0.45 12.26 -2.39
CA GLN A 108 0.88 11.98 -1.88
C GLN A 108 1.95 12.79 -2.61
N THR A 109 1.90 12.82 -3.95
CA THR A 109 2.80 13.62 -4.77
C THR A 109 2.67 15.11 -4.48
N PHE A 110 1.44 15.61 -4.34
CA PHE A 110 1.22 17.00 -3.93
C PHE A 110 1.85 17.31 -2.57
N CYS A 111 1.63 16.45 -1.57
CA CYS A 111 2.21 16.62 -0.25
C CYS A 111 3.74 16.62 -0.29
N TRP A 112 4.35 15.74 -1.10
CA TRP A 112 5.80 15.72 -1.30
C TRP A 112 6.35 17.03 -1.87
N PHE A 113 5.71 17.58 -2.91
CA PHE A 113 6.16 18.84 -3.50
C PHE A 113 6.01 20.01 -2.54
N TRP A 114 4.88 20.08 -1.82
CA TRP A 114 4.64 21.12 -0.83
C TRP A 114 5.66 21.05 0.30
N TRP A 115 5.88 19.85 0.85
CA TRP A 115 6.85 19.61 1.92
C TRP A 115 8.27 19.95 1.49
N HIS A 116 8.66 19.53 0.29
CA HIS A 116 9.97 19.83 -0.28
C HIS A 116 10.20 21.34 -0.41
N ALA A 117 9.20 22.08 -0.91
CA ALA A 117 9.29 23.53 -1.04
C ALA A 117 9.42 24.24 0.32
N GLU A 118 8.65 23.81 1.32
CA GLU A 118 8.69 24.40 2.65
C GLU A 118 10.05 24.17 3.33
N ILE A 119 10.59 22.95 3.23
CA ILE A 119 11.92 22.62 3.76
C ILE A 119 13.04 23.33 3.02
N ALA A 120 12.98 23.43 1.70
CA ALA A 120 13.99 24.14 0.92
C ALA A 120 14.13 25.61 1.35
N SER A 121 13.07 26.21 1.90
CA SER A 121 13.10 27.59 2.41
C SER A 121 13.72 27.74 3.80
N ARG A 122 13.87 26.65 4.57
CA ARG A 122 14.31 26.64 5.98
C ARG A 122 15.56 25.79 6.25
N TRP A 123 16.09 25.17 5.20
CA TRP A 123 17.18 24.18 5.27
C TRP A 123 18.47 24.76 5.85
N ASP A 124 18.94 24.20 6.97
CA ASP A 124 20.27 24.50 7.54
C ASP A 124 21.34 23.51 7.08
N GLY A 125 20.92 22.33 6.62
CA GLY A 125 21.77 21.30 6.04
C GLY A 125 22.58 20.49 7.03
N SER A 126 22.21 20.57 8.30
CA SER A 126 22.69 19.71 9.37
C SER A 126 22.48 18.24 9.02
N THR A 127 23.33 17.42 9.63
CA THR A 127 23.28 15.96 9.47
C THR A 127 21.93 15.38 9.91
N ALA A 128 21.32 15.94 10.95
CA ALA A 128 20.03 15.50 11.46
C ALA A 128 18.87 15.78 10.48
N GLU A 129 18.81 16.97 9.87
CA GLU A 129 17.82 17.29 8.84
C GLU A 129 17.92 16.36 7.63
N ARG A 130 19.15 16.11 7.15
CA ARG A 130 19.38 15.19 6.03
C ARG A 130 18.85 13.79 6.34
N PHE A 131 19.06 13.31 7.55
CA PHE A 131 18.58 11.99 7.98
C PHE A 131 17.06 11.93 8.11
N ALA A 132 16.43 12.93 8.72
CA ALA A 132 14.97 12.99 8.85
C ALA A 132 14.28 12.99 7.47
N LEU A 133 14.81 13.77 6.53
CA LEU A 133 14.28 13.85 5.17
C LEU A 133 14.51 12.57 4.38
N ALA A 134 15.72 12.01 4.45
CA ALA A 134 16.03 10.73 3.81
C ALA A 134 15.07 9.63 4.29
N ALA A 135 14.83 9.55 5.61
CA ALA A 135 13.90 8.57 6.16
C ALA A 135 12.46 8.81 5.70
N PHE A 136 11.97 10.06 5.74
CA PHE A 136 10.64 10.42 5.21
C PHE A 136 10.47 9.97 3.76
N TYR A 137 11.40 10.34 2.88
CA TYR A 137 11.30 10.01 1.46
C TYR A 137 11.46 8.52 1.20
N ILE A 138 12.40 7.83 1.85
CA ILE A 138 12.58 6.39 1.64
C ILE A 138 11.35 5.61 2.11
N LEU A 139 10.83 5.87 3.31
CA LEU A 139 9.65 5.19 3.84
C LEU A 139 8.43 5.40 2.94
N THR A 140 8.14 6.66 2.59
CA THR A 140 6.96 7.00 1.79
C THR A 140 7.10 6.61 0.33
N ALA A 141 8.29 6.69 -0.26
CA ALA A 141 8.54 6.31 -1.66
C ALA A 141 8.45 4.81 -1.85
N MET A 142 9.02 4.03 -0.91
CA MET A 142 8.87 2.59 -0.93
C MET A 142 7.41 2.18 -0.81
N HIS A 143 6.63 2.84 0.05
CA HIS A 143 5.20 2.58 0.13
C HIS A 143 4.47 2.93 -1.19
N ALA A 144 4.70 4.12 -1.75
CA ALA A 144 4.10 4.53 -3.02
C ALA A 144 4.46 3.57 -4.17
N LEU A 145 5.69 3.09 -4.22
CA LEU A 145 6.12 2.08 -5.20
C LEU A 145 5.30 0.79 -5.09
N HIS A 146 5.00 0.34 -3.87
CA HIS A 146 4.16 -0.85 -3.66
C HIS A 146 2.69 -0.59 -4.02
N VAL A 147 2.15 0.60 -3.77
CA VAL A 147 0.80 0.97 -4.23
C VAL A 147 0.73 0.90 -5.76
N ILE A 148 1.71 1.49 -6.47
CA ILE A 148 1.81 1.40 -7.94
C ILE A 148 1.95 -0.07 -8.38
N GLY A 149 2.80 -0.83 -7.68
CA GLY A 149 2.97 -2.27 -7.89
C GLY A 149 1.70 -3.09 -7.69
N GLY A 150 0.78 -2.64 -6.83
CA GLY A 150 -0.54 -3.25 -6.62
C GLY A 150 -1.56 -2.87 -7.70
N LEU A 151 -1.51 -1.64 -8.22
CA LEU A 151 -2.42 -1.17 -9.26
C LEU A 151 -2.31 -2.02 -10.54
N GLY A 152 -1.10 -2.47 -10.90
CA GLY A 152 -0.87 -3.32 -12.08
C GLY A 152 -1.63 -4.66 -12.04
N PRO A 153 -1.39 -5.53 -11.04
CA PRO A 153 -2.15 -6.76 -10.83
C PRO A 153 -3.65 -6.52 -10.66
N MET A 154 -4.07 -5.40 -10.04
CA MET A 154 -5.48 -5.04 -9.92
C MET A 154 -6.15 -4.86 -11.29
N VAL A 155 -5.49 -4.17 -12.23
CA VAL A 155 -5.98 -4.05 -13.62
C VAL A 155 -6.07 -5.42 -14.29
N TRP A 156 -5.10 -6.30 -14.08
CA TRP A 156 -5.14 -7.65 -14.65
C TRP A 156 -6.31 -8.48 -14.10
N VAL A 157 -6.57 -8.41 -12.79
CA VAL A 157 -7.73 -9.05 -12.14
C VAL A 157 -9.04 -8.46 -12.68
N MET A 158 -9.16 -7.13 -12.80
CA MET A 158 -10.34 -6.49 -13.40
C MET A 158 -10.60 -6.97 -14.82
N ARG A 159 -9.57 -7.09 -15.67
CA ARG A 159 -9.70 -7.59 -17.04
C ARG A 159 -10.16 -9.04 -17.08
N LYS A 160 -9.66 -9.88 -16.19
CA LYS A 160 -10.11 -11.27 -16.06
C LYS A 160 -11.55 -11.37 -15.56
N LEU A 161 -11.93 -10.52 -14.60
CA LEU A 161 -13.29 -10.44 -14.09
C LEU A 161 -14.28 -10.07 -15.20
N GLY A 162 -13.95 -9.07 -16.04
CA GLY A 162 -14.77 -8.68 -17.19
C GLY A 162 -14.90 -9.77 -18.27
N ARG A 163 -14.02 -10.77 -18.29
CA ARG A 163 -14.09 -11.94 -19.19
C ARG A 163 -14.80 -13.13 -18.56
N GLY A 164 -15.40 -12.98 -17.38
CA GLY A 164 -16.10 -14.05 -16.67
C GLY A 164 -15.17 -15.11 -16.07
N ALA A 165 -13.88 -14.80 -15.89
CA ALA A 165 -12.90 -15.77 -15.37
C ALA A 165 -12.97 -16.00 -13.85
N TYR A 166 -13.89 -15.33 -13.15
CA TYR A 166 -14.10 -15.49 -11.71
C TYR A 166 -15.56 -15.77 -11.39
N THR A 167 -15.78 -16.69 -10.46
CA THR A 167 -17.10 -17.11 -9.93
C THR A 167 -17.07 -17.08 -8.40
N ALA A 168 -18.22 -17.29 -7.75
CA ALA A 168 -18.32 -17.42 -6.30
C ALA A 168 -17.35 -18.47 -5.73
N ASP A 169 -17.08 -19.56 -6.44
CA ASP A 169 -16.15 -20.61 -6.01
C ASP A 169 -14.71 -20.36 -6.45
N GLN A 170 -14.50 -19.64 -7.57
CA GLN A 170 -13.19 -19.40 -8.17
C GLN A 170 -12.89 -17.91 -8.26
N HIS A 171 -12.51 -17.30 -7.13
CA HIS A 171 -12.21 -15.85 -7.04
C HIS A 171 -10.86 -15.56 -6.35
N THR A 172 -9.90 -16.48 -6.45
CA THR A 172 -8.59 -16.38 -5.79
C THR A 172 -7.83 -15.11 -6.14
N GLY A 173 -7.93 -14.63 -7.39
CA GLY A 173 -7.29 -13.37 -7.82
C GLY A 173 -7.88 -12.14 -7.13
N VAL A 174 -9.21 -12.09 -6.97
CA VAL A 174 -9.89 -11.00 -6.25
C VAL A 174 -9.55 -11.05 -4.76
N THR A 175 -9.51 -12.24 -4.15
CA THR A 175 -9.10 -12.40 -2.76
C THR A 175 -7.66 -11.93 -2.53
N ALA A 176 -6.73 -12.34 -3.41
CA ALA A 176 -5.32 -11.97 -3.30
C ALA A 176 -5.11 -10.45 -3.40
N ILE A 177 -5.75 -9.79 -4.37
CA ILE A 177 -5.61 -8.33 -4.50
C ILE A 177 -6.22 -7.59 -3.31
N THR A 178 -7.38 -8.05 -2.79
CA THR A 178 -7.99 -7.46 -1.60
C THR A 178 -7.07 -7.60 -0.38
N TRP A 179 -6.43 -8.77 -0.18
CA TRP A 179 -5.48 -8.97 0.92
C TRP A 179 -4.23 -8.12 0.77
N TYR A 180 -3.70 -7.98 -0.45
CA TYR A 180 -2.58 -7.09 -0.74
C TYR A 180 -2.90 -5.65 -0.37
N TRP A 181 -4.08 -5.18 -0.79
CA TRP A 181 -4.51 -3.80 -0.57
C TRP A 181 -4.64 -3.50 0.92
N HIS A 182 -5.32 -4.37 1.67
CA HIS A 182 -5.44 -4.24 3.13
C HIS A 182 -4.08 -4.22 3.84
N PHE A 183 -3.13 -5.03 3.38
CA PHE A 183 -1.78 -5.01 3.94
C PHE A 183 -1.10 -3.65 3.71
N LEU A 184 -1.18 -3.10 2.50
CA LEU A 184 -0.65 -1.77 2.22
C LEU A 184 -1.33 -0.70 3.09
N ASP A 185 -2.63 -0.82 3.32
CA ASP A 185 -3.36 0.13 4.17
C ASP A 185 -2.85 0.13 5.61
N VAL A 186 -2.61 -1.07 6.18
CA VAL A 186 -2.03 -1.20 7.53
C VAL A 186 -0.63 -0.59 7.59
N VAL A 187 0.22 -0.86 6.60
CA VAL A 187 1.55 -0.26 6.51
C VAL A 187 1.45 1.26 6.46
N TRP A 188 0.53 1.81 5.67
CA TRP A 188 0.35 3.25 5.56
C TRP A 188 -0.07 3.89 6.87
N ILE A 189 -0.99 3.28 7.62
CA ILE A 189 -1.41 3.80 8.93
C ILE A 189 -0.21 3.85 9.89
N VAL A 190 0.61 2.80 9.93
CA VAL A 190 1.82 2.80 10.76
C VAL A 190 2.78 3.91 10.33
N LEU A 191 3.00 4.08 9.03
CA LEU A 191 3.84 5.17 8.52
C LEU A 191 3.26 6.54 8.85
N MET A 192 1.95 6.75 8.69
CA MET A 192 1.26 8.00 9.03
C MET A 192 1.46 8.38 10.49
N LEU A 193 1.23 7.44 11.41
CA LEU A 193 1.43 7.65 12.84
C LEU A 193 2.90 7.96 13.14
N THR A 194 3.81 7.25 12.48
CA THR A 194 5.26 7.47 12.63
C THR A 194 5.67 8.85 12.15
N LEU A 195 5.11 9.33 11.04
CA LEU A 195 5.39 10.67 10.51
C LEU A 195 4.70 11.76 11.32
N TRP A 196 3.56 11.48 11.92
CA TRP A 196 2.82 12.45 12.73
C TRP A 196 3.42 12.63 14.14
N PHE A 197 3.87 11.54 14.78
CA PHE A 197 4.43 11.57 16.13
C PHE A 197 5.97 11.61 16.17
N GLY A 198 6.62 11.11 15.11
CA GLY A 198 8.07 10.94 15.05
C GLY A 198 8.80 12.03 14.28
N VAL A 199 8.09 12.86 13.51
CA VAL A 199 8.61 14.14 12.99
C VAL A 199 8.45 15.20 14.06
#